data_AF-A0A317KSK6-F1
#
_entry.id   AF-A0A317KSK6-F1
#
_cell.length_a   1.000
_cell.length_b   1.000
_cell.length_c   1.000
_cell.angle_alpha   90.00
_cell.angle_beta   90.00
_cell.angle_gamma   90.00
#
_symmetry.space_group_name_H-M   'P 1'
#
loop_
_entity.id
_entity.type
_entity.pdbx_description
1 polymer ?
#
loop_
_entity_poly.entity_id
_entity_poly.type
_entity_poly.pdbx_seq_one_letter_code
_entity_poly.pdbx_strand_id
1 'polypeptide(L)'
;MRTTGQPLHLQPKHDWIFCLENLELAFEKEAFERILSKWNEGSSVEWIAKQERRQPLEILLCLIDHARRGRRIRPFARKIG
;
A
#
# COMPACT_ATOMS: atom_id res chain seq x y z
N MET A 1 -1.15 10.14 5.30
CA MET A 1 -2.18 11.19 5.38
C MET A 1 -3.23 10.65 6.36
N ARG A 2 -3.55 11.35 7.46
CA ARG A 2 -4.45 10.80 8.50
C ARG A 2 -5.87 10.69 7.93
N THR A 3 -6.42 9.48 7.83
CA THR A 3 -7.83 9.26 7.48
C THR A 3 -8.66 9.45 8.74
N THR A 4 -9.11 10.68 8.99
CA THR A 4 -9.88 11.10 10.18
C THR A 4 -11.38 10.78 10.09
N GLY A 5 -11.78 9.83 9.24
CA GLY A 5 -13.19 9.52 8.99
C GLY A 5 -13.94 10.56 8.14
N GLN A 6 -13.25 11.55 7.56
CA GLN A 6 -13.81 12.41 6.53
C GLN A 6 -13.65 11.79 5.13
N PRO A 7 -14.60 12.02 4.20
CA PRO A 7 -14.50 11.55 2.82
C PRO A 7 -13.18 11.98 2.19
N LEU A 8 -12.49 11.02 1.58
CA LEU A 8 -11.20 11.25 0.95
C LEU A 8 -11.42 11.99 -0.39
N HIS A 9 -11.23 13.30 -0.40
CA HIS A 9 -11.23 14.07 -1.64
C HIS A 9 -9.92 13.83 -2.39
N LEU A 10 -9.95 12.91 -3.37
CA LEU A 10 -8.81 12.62 -4.24
C LEU A 10 -8.53 13.83 -5.14
N GLN A 11 -7.29 14.33 -5.10
CA GLN A 11 -6.89 15.42 -5.97
C GLN A 11 -6.75 14.90 -7.41
N PRO A 12 -7.44 15.50 -8.42
CA PRO A 12 -7.42 14.98 -9.79
C PRO A 12 -6.05 15.01 -10.47
N LYS A 13 -5.11 15.80 -9.92
CA LYS A 13 -3.75 15.96 -10.46
C LYS A 13 -2.77 14.86 -10.05
N HIS A 14 -3.18 13.98 -9.13
CA HIS A 14 -2.32 12.93 -8.61
C HIS A 14 -2.62 11.60 -9.30
N ASP A 15 -1.59 10.80 -9.54
CA ASP A 15 -1.73 9.43 -10.03
C ASP A 15 -2.18 8.53 -8.87
N TRP A 16 -3.42 8.06 -8.91
CA TRP A 16 -4.01 7.20 -7.88
C TRP A 16 -4.00 5.73 -8.30
N ILE A 17 -3.65 4.87 -7.36
CA ILE A 17 -3.80 3.43 -7.42
C ILE A 17 -4.94 3.03 -6.49
N PHE A 18 -6.01 2.51 -7.08
CA PHE A 18 -7.15 1.97 -6.36
C PHE A 18 -6.88 0.50 -6.00
N CYS A 19 -6.86 0.23 -4.70
CA CYS A 19 -6.84 -1.10 -4.12
C CYS A 19 -8.24 -1.43 -3.63
N LEU A 20 -8.72 -2.67 -3.84
CA LEU A 20 -10.08 -3.06 -3.43
C LEU A 20 -11.12 -2.02 -3.82
N GLU A 21 -11.45 -1.93 -5.12
CA GLU A 21 -12.32 -0.90 -5.71
C GLU A 21 -13.62 -0.67 -4.92
N ASN A 22 -14.13 -1.72 -4.27
CA ASN A 22 -15.33 -1.74 -3.45
C ASN A 22 -15.22 -0.93 -2.13
N LEU A 23 -14.01 -0.63 -1.67
CA LEU A 23 -13.72 0.03 -0.39
C LEU A 23 -13.13 1.44 -0.57
N GLU A 24 -13.07 1.95 -1.81
CA GLU A 24 -12.49 3.26 -2.15
C GLU A 24 -11.06 3.46 -1.61
N LEU A 25 -10.33 2.37 -1.36
CA LEU A 25 -9.00 2.42 -0.79
C LEU A 25 -8.00 2.85 -1.87
N ALA A 26 -7.57 4.11 -1.82
CA ALA A 26 -6.65 4.67 -2.80
C ALA A 26 -5.32 5.10 -2.19
N PHE A 27 -4.25 4.85 -2.94
CA PHE A 27 -2.90 5.30 -2.65
C PHE A 27 -2.40 6.15 -3.81
N GLU A 28 -1.62 7.18 -3.52
CA GLU A 28 -0.80 7.80 -4.57
C GLU A 28 0.18 6.75 -5.10
N LYS A 29 0.44 6.77 -6.40
CA LYS A 29 1.32 5.80 -7.07
C LYS A 29 2.68 5.69 -6.40
N GLU A 30 3.29 6.82 -6.03
CA GLU A 30 4.57 6.83 -5.33
C GLU A 30 4.49 6.16 -3.95
N ALA A 31 3.41 6.40 -3.20
CA ALA A 31 3.19 5.76 -1.90
C ALA A 31 2.99 4.25 -2.07
N PHE A 32 2.23 3.85 -3.07
CA PHE A 32 2.07 2.44 -3.42
C PHE A 32 3.40 1.76 -3.76
N GLU A 33 4.23 2.39 -4.60
CA GLU A 33 5.56 1.87 -4.95
C GLU A 33 6.48 1.76 -3.73
N ARG A 34 6.47 2.75 -2.82
CA ARG A 34 7.22 2.68 -1.55
C ARG A 34 6.74 1.55 -0.66
N ILE A 35 5.42 1.36 -0.51
CA ILE A 35 4.84 0.26 0.26
C ILE A 35 5.36 -1.08 -0.27
N LEU A 36 5.30 -1.28 -1.59
CA LEU A 36 5.77 -2.52 -2.22
C LEU A 36 7.27 -2.71 -2.06
N SER A 37 8.09 -1.66 -2.22
CA SER A 37 9.54 -1.74 -1.99
C SER A 37 9.85 -2.18 -0.57
N LYS A 38 9.19 -1.58 0.43
CA LYS A 38 9.42 -1.89 1.85
C LYS A 38 8.91 -3.26 2.25
N TRP A 39 7.73 -3.64 1.76
CA TRP A 39 7.22 -4.99 1.92
C TRP A 39 8.19 -6.01 1.32
N ASN A 40 8.67 -5.73 0.11
CA ASN A 40 9.71 -6.52 -0.50
C ASN A 40 10.91 -6.53 0.43
N GLU A 41 11.56 -5.44 0.82
CA GLU A 41 12.70 -5.43 1.76
C GLU A 41 12.54 -6.22 3.08
N GLY A 42 11.32 -6.63 3.45
CA GLY A 42 11.03 -7.46 4.63
C GLY A 42 10.52 -6.63 5.80
N SER A 43 10.12 -5.38 5.53
CA SER A 43 9.55 -4.50 6.55
C SER A 43 8.18 -5.00 6.99
N SER A 44 7.90 -4.96 8.30
CA SER A 44 6.59 -5.28 8.86
C SER A 44 5.50 -4.30 8.40
N VAL A 45 4.26 -4.76 8.33
CA VAL A 45 3.08 -3.94 7.97
C VAL A 45 2.94 -2.73 8.90
N GLU A 46 3.16 -2.91 10.19
CA GLU A 46 3.06 -1.85 11.21
C GLU A 46 4.10 -0.74 10.98
N TRP A 47 5.33 -1.13 10.63
CA TRP A 47 6.39 -0.19 10.30
C TRP A 47 6.06 0.60 9.03
N ILE A 48 5.61 -0.08 7.98
CA ILE A 48 5.22 0.57 6.72
C ILE A 48 4.05 1.54 6.94
N ALA A 49 3.05 1.13 7.71
CA ALA A 49 1.90 1.95 8.07
C ALA A 49 2.32 3.24 8.80
N LYS A 50 3.29 3.13 9.72
CA LYS A 50 3.87 4.29 10.40
C LYS A 50 4.56 5.25 9.42
N GLN A 51 5.34 4.75 8.46
CA GLN A 51 6.03 5.59 7.48
C GLN A 51 5.06 6.29 6.52
N GLU A 52 4.07 5.56 6.00
CA GLU A 52 3.10 6.10 5.04
C GLU A 52 1.96 6.88 5.73
N ARG A 53 1.98 6.93 7.08
CA ARG A 53 0.95 7.57 7.93
C ARG A 53 -0.45 7.06 7.56
N ARG A 54 -0.59 5.73 7.52
CA ARG A 54 -1.79 4.96 7.18
C ARG A 54 -2.11 3.97 8.30
N GLN A 55 -3.32 3.42 8.29
CA GLN A 55 -3.67 2.32 9.21
C GLN A 55 -2.98 1.02 8.76
N PRO A 56 -2.49 0.18 9.69
CA PRO A 56 -1.91 -1.12 9.34
C PRO A 56 -2.83 -1.98 8.48
N LEU A 57 -4.14 -1.93 8.74
CA LEU A 57 -5.13 -2.68 7.95
C LEU A 57 -5.20 -2.20 6.49
N GLU A 58 -5.11 -0.90 6.23
CA GLU A 58 -5.06 -0.37 4.85
C GLU A 58 -3.84 -0.90 4.10
N ILE A 59 -2.68 -0.96 4.76
CA ILE A 59 -1.46 -1.51 4.16
C ILE A 59 -1.62 -3.01 3.87
N LEU A 60 -2.16 -3.77 4.82
CA LEU A 60 -2.40 -5.20 4.64
C LEU A 60 -3.35 -5.47 3.46
N LEU A 61 -4.45 -4.72 3.38
CA LEU A 61 -5.43 -4.83 2.31
C LEU A 61 -4.84 -4.47 0.94
N CYS A 62 -4.01 -3.43 0.88
CA CYS A 62 -3.25 -3.03 -0.32
C CYS A 62 -2.36 -4.18 -0.82
N LEU A 63 -1.61 -4.82 0.08
CA LEU A 63 -0.75 -5.95 -0.26
C LEU A 63 -1.58 -7.16 -0.74
N ILE A 64 -2.68 -7.48 -0.08
CA ILE A 64 -3.56 -8.59 -0.50
C ILE A 64 -4.13 -8.35 -1.90
N ASP A 65 -4.65 -7.16 -2.16
CA ASP A 65 -5.19 -6.78 -3.47
C ASP A 65 -4.12 -6.83 -4.56
N HIS A 66 -2.91 -6.33 -4.26
CA HIS A 66 -1.77 -6.43 -5.17
C HIS A 66 -1.41 -7.90 -5.50
N ALA A 67 -1.44 -8.79 -4.51
CA ALA A 67 -1.20 -10.22 -4.68
C ALA A 67 -2.26 -10.86 -5.58
N ARG A 68 -3.53 -10.55 -5.32
CA ARG A 68 -4.67 -11.07 -6.08
C ARG A 68 -4.60 -10.69 -7.56
N ARG A 69 -4.08 -9.50 -7.87
CA ARG A 69 -3.92 -9.02 -9.26
C ARG A 69 -2.76 -9.69 -10.02
N GLY A 70 -2.12 -10.70 -9.45
CA GLY A 70 -1.02 -11.45 -10.09
C GLY A 70 0.25 -10.62 -10.26
N ARG A 71 0.33 -9.43 -9.63
CA ARG A 71 1.53 -8.61 -9.63
C ARG A 71 2.43 -9.13 -8.51
N ARG A 72 3.65 -9.55 -8.88
CA ARG A 72 4.60 -10.30 -8.05
C ARG A 72 4.64 -9.81 -6.60
N ILE A 73 4.05 -10.57 -5.70
CA ILE A 73 4.40 -10.55 -4.28
C ILE A 73 5.41 -11.67 -4.07
N ARG A 74 6.60 -11.28 -3.62
CA ARG A 74 7.86 -12.05 -3.57
C ARG A 74 7.73 -13.59 -3.67
N PRO A 75 8.40 -14.22 -4.66
CA PRO A 75 8.69 -15.65 -4.62
C PRO A 75 9.62 -16.03 -3.46
N PHE A 76 10.59 -15.16 -3.11
CA PHE A 76 11.52 -15.42 -2.02
C PHE A 76 11.97 -14.09 -1.42
N ALA A 77 12.07 -14.02 -0.10
CA ALA A 77 12.88 -13.00 0.52
C ALA A 77 14.29 -13.09 -0.08
N ARG A 78 14.80 -12.00 -0.67
CA ARG A 78 16.18 -11.97 -1.17
C ARG A 78 17.10 -12.23 0.04
N LYS A 79 17.60 -13.45 0.18
CA LYS A 79 18.75 -13.74 1.05
C LYS A 79 19.88 -12.87 0.53
N ILE A 80 20.35 -11.97 1.38
CA ILE A 80 21.62 -11.29 1.18
C ILE A 80 22.66 -12.38 1.42
N GLY A 81 23.28 -12.84 0.35
CA GLY A 81 24.54 -13.59 0.41
C GLY A 81 25.71 -12.62 0.46
#